data_AF-A0A9E1HY78-F1
#
_entry.id   AF-A0A9E1HY78-F1
#
_cell.length_a   1.000
_cell.length_b   1.000
_cell.length_c   1.000
_cell.angle_alpha   90.00
_cell.angle_beta   90.00
_cell.angle_gamma   90.00
#
_symmetry.space_group_name_H-M   'P 1'
#
loop_
_entity.id
_entity.type
_entity.pdbx_description
1 polymer ?
#
loop_
_entity_poly.entity_id
_entity_poly.type
_entity_poly.pdbx_seq_one_letter_code
_entity_poly.pdbx_strand_id
1 'polypeptide(L)' 'MENKLTYTQNGDYLIPDLKLTEEPEAAPLGKYGRMRRQYLKEHRPILFQKLVLEGKLYPH' A
#
# COMPACT_ATOMS: atom_id res chain seq x y z
N MET A 1 11.63 15.65 10.20
CA MET A 1 11.34 14.30 10.72
C MET A 1 12.45 13.40 10.23
N GLU A 2 13.34 12.96 11.13
CA GLU A 2 14.47 12.10 10.77
C GLU A 2 13.99 10.65 10.67
N ASN A 3 13.80 10.15 9.44
CA ASN A 3 13.57 8.72 9.21
C ASN A 3 14.92 8.00 9.37
N LYS A 4 15.21 7.57 10.59
CA LYS A 4 16.41 6.78 10.92
C LYS A 4 16.26 5.38 10.30
N LEU A 5 16.73 5.21 9.06
CA LEU A 5 16.78 3.88 8.44
C LEU A 5 17.72 2.98 9.25
N THR A 6 17.23 1.82 9.66
CA THR A 6 18.07 0.73 10.18
C THR A 6 18.65 -0.03 9.00
N TYR A 7 19.84 -0.60 9.19
CA TYR A 7 20.55 -1.32 8.13
C TYR A 7 20.99 -2.68 8.66
N THR A 8 20.78 -3.72 7.85
CA THR A 8 21.28 -5.07 8.08
C THR A 8 22.53 -5.31 7.25
N GLN A 9 23.62 -5.76 7.88
CA GLN A 9 24.87 -6.07 7.19
C GLN A 9 24.76 -7.43 6.47
N ASN A 10 25.11 -7.46 5.19
CA ASN A 10 25.14 -8.67 4.37
C ASN A 10 26.45 -8.72 3.58
N GLY A 11 27.44 -9.43 4.14
CA GLY A 11 28.82 -9.40 3.66
C GLY A 11 29.44 -8.00 3.84
N ASP A 12 29.92 -7.43 2.74
CA ASP A 12 30.57 -6.11 2.70
C ASP A 12 29.58 -4.93 2.54
N TYR A 13 28.27 -5.22 2.45
CA TYR A 13 27.24 -4.20 2.19
C TYR A 13 26.27 -4.04 3.36
N LEU A 14 25.81 -2.80 3.55
CA LEU A 14 24.70 -2.46 4.45
C LEU A 14 23.41 -2.32 3.64
N ILE A 15 22.46 -3.21 3.90
CA ILE A 15 21.15 -3.21 3.25
C ILE A 15 20.17 -2.45 4.15
N PRO A 16 19.51 -1.39 3.67
CA PRO A 16 18.49 -0.69 4.44
C PRO A 16 17.31 -1.62 4.72
N ASP A 17 16.85 -1.62 5.98
CA ASP A 17 15.66 -2.34 6.39
C ASP A 17 14.42 -1.54 5.97
N LEU A 18 14.02 -1.74 4.72
CA LEU A 18 12.80 -1.19 4.17
C LEU A 18 11.61 -1.97 4.72
N LYS A 19 11.13 -1.55 5.88
CA LYS A 19 9.79 -1.94 6.32
C LYS A 19 8.80 -1.06 5.57
N LEU A 20 7.79 -1.67 4.96
CA LEU A 20 6.56 -0.91 4.73
C LEU A 20 6.17 -0.39 6.11
N THR A 21 6.14 0.93 6.30
CA THR A 21 5.29 1.48 7.36
C THR A 21 3.96 0.80 7.19
N GLU A 22 3.49 0.13 8.23
CA GLU A 22 2.22 -0.59 8.26
C GLU A 22 1.14 0.40 7.80
N GLU A 23 0.93 0.50 6.48
CA GLU A 23 -0.31 1.02 5.92
C GLU A 23 -1.35 0.14 6.62
N PRO A 24 -2.27 0.76 7.38
CA PRO A 24 -3.07 0.08 8.39
C PRO A 24 -3.57 -1.19 7.73
N GLU A 25 -3.01 -2.34 8.13
CA GLU A 25 -3.09 -3.61 7.41
C GLU A 25 -4.48 -3.70 6.82
N ALA A 26 -4.60 -3.44 5.50
CA ALA A 26 -5.85 -2.97 4.89
C ALA A 26 -6.99 -3.79 5.46
N ALA A 27 -7.73 -3.19 6.42
CA ALA A 27 -8.67 -3.95 7.23
C ALA A 27 -9.51 -4.75 6.24
N PRO A 28 -9.61 -6.08 6.40
CA PRO A 28 -10.04 -6.96 5.33
C PRO A 28 -11.30 -6.39 4.68
N LEU A 29 -11.20 -5.97 3.41
CA LEU A 29 -12.23 -5.16 2.76
C LEU A 29 -13.59 -5.78 3.04
N GLY A 30 -14.48 -5.03 3.70
CA GLY A 30 -15.85 -5.46 3.94
C GLY A 30 -16.58 -5.73 2.62
N LYS A 31 -17.81 -6.25 2.70
CA LYS A 31 -18.66 -6.53 1.53
C LYS A 31 -18.67 -5.37 0.52
N TYR A 32 -18.89 -4.15 1.02
CA TYR A 32 -18.96 -2.94 0.19
C TYR A 32 -17.60 -2.50 -0.37
N GLY A 33 -16.50 -2.70 0.36
CA GLY A 33 -15.17 -2.40 -0.13
C GLY A 33 -14.80 -3.28 -1.33
N ARG A 34 -15.12 -4.58 -1.28
CA ARG A 34 -14.93 -5.50 -2.42
C ARG A 34 -15.80 -5.13 -3.62
N MET A 35 -17.07 -4.80 -3.39
CA MET A 35 -17.97 -4.36 -4.46
C MET A 35 -17.47 -3.07 -5.14
N ARG A 36 -17.08 -2.06 -4.35
CA ARG A 36 -16.53 -0.80 -4.86
C ARG A 36 -15.27 -1.05 -5.69
N ARG A 37 -14.38 -1.92 -5.21
CA ARG A 37 -13.16 -2.30 -5.95
C ARG A 37 -13.48 -2.91 -7.31
N GLN A 38 -14.42 -3.85 -7.36
CA GLN A 38 -14.83 -4.50 -8.61
C GLN A 38 -15.47 -3.48 -9.57
N TYR A 39 -16.39 -2.66 -9.09
CA TYR A 39 -17.02 -1.60 -9.88
C TYR A 39 -15.99 -0.64 -10.47
N LEU A 40 -15.02 -0.18 -9.68
CA LEU A 40 -13.96 0.71 -10.15
C LEU A 40 -13.08 0.04 -11.21
N LYS A 41 -12.76 -1.24 -11.04
CA LYS A 41 -11.94 -1.99 -12.00
C LYS A 41 -12.65 -2.17 -13.34
N GLU A 42 -13.95 -2.47 -13.33
CA GLU A 42 -14.74 -2.77 -14.54
C GLU A 42 -15.21 -1.49 -15.25
N HIS A 43 -15.64 -0.47 -14.50
CA HIS A 43 -16.28 0.72 -15.07
C HIS A 43 -15.41 1.97 -15.08
N ARG A 44 -14.36 2.04 -14.24
CA ARG A 44 -13.52 3.25 -14.08
C ARG A 44 -12.03 2.92 -13.92
N PRO A 45 -11.39 2.26 -14.90
CA PRO A 45 -10.03 1.74 -14.77
C PRO A 45 -8.97 2.81 -14.48
N ILE A 46 -9.11 4.02 -15.05
CA ILE A 46 -8.19 5.15 -14.79
C ILE A 46 -8.28 5.61 -13.33
N LEU A 47 -9.51 5.74 -12.80
CA LEU A 47 -9.73 6.11 -11.40
C LEU A 47 -9.23 5.02 -10.45
N PHE A 48 -9.45 3.75 -10.81
CA PHE A 48 -8.91 2.62 -10.07
C PHE A 48 -7.39 2.70 -9.97
N GLN A 49 -6.67 2.88 -11.09
CA GLN A 49 -5.22 3.01 -11.10
C GLN A 49 -4.74 4.19 -10.27
N LYS A 50 -5.38 5.36 -10.40
CA LYS A 50 -5.06 6.54 -9.59
C LYS A 50 -5.19 6.26 -8.09
N LEU A 51 -6.28 5.64 -7.66
CA LEU A 51 -6.53 5.32 -6.25
C LEU A 51 -5.59 4.25 -5.71
N VAL A 52 -5.17 3.29 -6.54
CA VAL A 52 -4.16 2.28 -6.18
C VAL A 52 -2.80 2.95 -5.94
N LEU A 53 -2.38 3.83 -6.86
CA LEU A 53 -1.10 4.54 -6.75
C LEU A 53 -1.07 5.52 -5.57
N GLU A 54 -2.21 6.13 -5.24
CA GLU A 54 -2.34 7.02 -4.09
C GLU A 54 -2.54 6.28 -2.76
N GLY A 55 -2.64 4.94 -2.73
CA GLY A 55 -2.93 4.16 -1.52
C GLY A 55 -4.36 4.34 -0.97
N LYS A 56 -5.17 5.23 -1.54
CA LYS A 56 -6.52 5.59 -1.08
C LYS A 56 -7.63 4.64 -1.53
N LEU A 57 -7.29 3.51 -2.13
CA LEU A 57 -8.28 2.51 -2.53
C LEU A 57 -8.93 1.83 -1.30
N TYR A 58 -8.14 1.62 -0.26
CA TYR A 58 -8.46 0.76 0.89
C TYR A 58 -8.90 1.44 2.21
N PRO A 59 -8.59 2.73 2.52
CA PRO A 59 -8.83 3.31 3.85
C PRO A 59 -10.25 3.90 4.01
N HIS A 60 -11.31 3.11 3.83
CA HIS A 60 -12.69 3.56 4.03
C HIS A 60 -13.48 2.68 5.00
#